data_AF-A0A8T7LSI6-F1
#
_entry.id   AF-A0A8T7LSI6-F1
#
_cell.length_a   1.000
_cell.length_b   1.000
_cell.length_c   1.000
_cell.angle_alpha   90.00
_cell.angle_beta   90.00
_cell.angle_gamma   90.00
#
_symmetry.space_group_name_H-M   'P 1'
#
loop_
_entity.id
_entity.type
_entity.pdbx_description
1 polymer ?
#
loop_
_entity_poly.entity_id
_entity_poly.type
_entity_poly.pdbx_seq_one_letter_code
_entity_poly.pdbx_strand_id
1 'polypeptide(L)'
;MIKDQIPLRSQTRKTLQQEVWQRLTAPPASLRDIGERREAQLAAAFLFIIAALNLIGGFARIPRLGFEEAFQGGLGLSLTISVVAYGLSRTRWYRAAVFLFAVNFSSTAYLTIVQQGNEADFGTLVLIYVPISLIVAASFLSPWAVFLLTGLNIGGMFLTHYYSVEYSPNFGATAGIITTIGVVLSALSNFRVGTEALRLNEARRINHELEELTQVLEKRVTERTAELETANRQISQRASQLQTITGLSETIAQLKDLNELFPAVTRLISERFGFYHVGIFLVDGDRQFAILQAANSEGGRRMLERGHRLKLGTGVVGVAAQTGLPRIALDVGADAVFFNNPDLPDTRSEAALPLISRGETIGVLDVQSTEPGAFSQEDLQILTALANQVSIAFENTRLLSETRAALVQVQEVYNEFTRTEWTRAVTQAEQAGFRYRAGRIELLENALSTPEVLSAVRSGHATLNQVDGSKVRRAAVAVPVKLRGEVIGVLHVEANESSKEWQADEISLVEAVAERAALAMENARLFQDARRRAAKEQLISSASAKIGSAFSLENILQTTADELERVLGGSEVLIQFQRYTSEE
;
A
#
# COMPACT_ATOMS: atom_id res chain seq x y z
N MET A 1 6.16 -6.33 18.69
CA MET A 1 5.52 -5.63 19.83
C MET A 1 5.00 -6.66 20.79
N ILE A 2 5.67 -6.74 21.94
CA ILE A 2 5.26 -7.21 23.27
C ILE A 2 3.88 -7.88 23.35
N LYS A 3 3.89 -9.18 23.68
CA LYS A 3 2.72 -9.96 24.07
C LYS A 3 2.79 -10.13 25.59
N ASP A 4 2.16 -9.22 26.33
CA ASP A 4 2.06 -9.27 27.79
C ASP A 4 0.58 -9.39 28.23
N GLN A 5 0.37 -10.34 29.14
CA GLN A 5 -0.69 -10.45 30.16
C GLN A 5 -2.12 -10.68 29.63
N ILE A 6 -2.86 -11.67 30.14
CA ILE A 6 -3.48 -11.70 31.48
C ILE A 6 -3.59 -13.15 32.01
N PRO A 7 -3.15 -13.46 33.24
CA PRO A 7 -3.63 -14.63 33.97
C PRO A 7 -4.72 -14.18 34.97
N LEU A 8 -5.98 -14.51 34.68
CA LEU A 8 -7.09 -14.39 35.64
C LEU A 8 -7.36 -15.76 36.24
N ARG A 9 -6.96 -15.95 37.50
CA ARG A 9 -7.74 -16.64 38.56
C ARG A 9 -6.94 -16.69 39.86
N SER A 10 -7.20 -15.72 40.73
CA SER A 10 -6.92 -15.85 42.15
C SER A 10 -7.90 -16.87 42.76
N GLN A 11 -7.42 -18.09 43.02
CA GLN A 11 -8.12 -19.01 43.92
C GLN A 11 -7.94 -18.48 45.35
N THR A 12 -8.95 -17.79 45.87
CA THR A 12 -8.99 -17.39 47.28
C THR A 12 -9.11 -18.66 48.13
N ARG A 13 -8.06 -19.01 48.88
CA ARG A 13 -8.08 -20.10 49.86
C ARG A 13 -9.17 -19.79 50.91
N LYS A 14 -10.22 -20.61 50.97
CA LYS A 14 -11.27 -20.50 52.01
C LYS A 14 -10.66 -20.81 53.38
N THR A 15 -11.10 -20.10 54.41
CA THR A 15 -10.62 -20.35 55.79
C THR A 15 -11.19 -21.68 56.33
N LEU A 16 -10.47 -22.33 57.25
CA LEU A 16 -10.90 -23.59 57.89
C LEU A 16 -12.34 -23.51 58.47
N GLN A 17 -12.71 -22.35 59.02
CA GLN A 17 -14.07 -22.09 59.50
C GLN A 17 -15.12 -22.09 58.38
N GLN A 18 -14.80 -21.53 57.21
CA GLN A 18 -15.71 -21.51 56.06
C GLN A 18 -15.93 -22.92 55.49
N GLU A 19 -14.91 -23.77 55.48
CA GLU A 19 -15.03 -25.15 55.02
C GLU A 19 -15.89 -26.00 55.94
N VAL A 20 -15.70 -25.88 57.26
CA VAL A 20 -16.54 -26.57 58.26
C VAL A 20 -17.99 -26.11 58.16
N TRP A 21 -18.24 -24.80 58.07
CA TRP A 21 -19.59 -24.25 57.90
C TRP A 21 -20.25 -24.73 56.61
N GLN A 22 -19.52 -24.75 55.49
CA GLN A 22 -20.02 -25.26 54.22
C GLN A 22 -20.35 -26.75 54.31
N ARG A 23 -19.52 -27.55 54.99
CA ARG A 23 -19.80 -28.98 55.17
C ARG A 23 -21.01 -29.25 56.04
N LEU A 24 -21.24 -28.46 57.08
CA LEU A 24 -22.41 -28.62 57.97
C LEU A 24 -23.70 -28.21 57.27
N THR A 25 -23.68 -27.09 56.54
CA THR A 25 -24.88 -26.50 55.92
C THR A 25 -25.12 -26.91 54.47
N ALA A 26 -24.24 -27.70 53.86
CA ALA A 26 -24.33 -28.06 52.44
C ALA A 26 -25.71 -28.63 52.07
N PRO A 27 -26.35 -28.10 51.01
CA PRO A 27 -27.61 -28.65 50.53
C PRO A 27 -27.39 -30.02 49.88
N PRO A 28 -28.40 -30.90 49.90
CA PRO A 28 -28.31 -32.23 49.28
C PRO A 28 -28.03 -32.14 47.78
N ALA A 29 -27.20 -33.05 47.29
CA ALA A 29 -26.87 -33.15 45.86
C ALA A 29 -28.05 -33.56 44.97
N SER A 30 -29.13 -34.08 45.56
CA SER A 30 -30.35 -34.48 44.84
C SER A 30 -31.22 -33.29 44.39
N LEU A 31 -31.05 -32.11 44.99
CA LEU A 31 -31.75 -30.89 44.56
C LEU A 31 -31.03 -30.28 43.36
N ARG A 32 -31.75 -30.12 42.24
CA ARG A 32 -31.20 -29.57 40.99
C ARG A 32 -31.46 -28.09 40.81
N ASP A 33 -32.55 -27.58 41.38
CA ASP A 33 -32.91 -26.17 41.30
C ASP A 33 -32.02 -25.32 42.23
N ILE A 34 -31.48 -24.21 41.69
CA ILE A 34 -30.54 -23.34 42.41
C ILE A 34 -31.24 -22.63 43.58
N GLY A 35 -32.51 -22.25 43.41
CA GLY A 35 -33.35 -21.66 44.45
C GLY A 35 -33.58 -22.66 45.58
N GLU A 36 -34.02 -23.88 45.25
CA GLU A 36 -34.25 -24.92 46.27
C GLU A 36 -32.98 -25.31 47.03
N ARG A 37 -31.82 -25.35 46.35
CA ARG A 37 -30.54 -25.61 47.02
C ARG A 37 -30.19 -24.50 48.00
N ARG A 38 -30.44 -23.24 47.64
CA ARG A 38 -30.20 -22.09 48.54
C ARG A 38 -31.13 -22.13 49.74
N GLU A 39 -32.42 -22.42 49.52
CA GLU A 39 -33.38 -22.57 50.62
C GLU A 39 -33.03 -23.73 51.56
N ALA A 40 -32.65 -24.88 51.02
CA ALA A 40 -32.23 -26.04 51.81
C ALA A 40 -30.97 -25.75 52.64
N GLN A 41 -30.01 -25.04 52.07
CA GLN A 41 -28.80 -24.62 52.79
C GLN A 41 -29.12 -23.67 53.94
N LEU A 42 -29.98 -22.68 53.71
CA LEU A 42 -30.40 -21.73 54.75
C LEU A 42 -31.23 -22.42 55.85
N ALA A 43 -32.10 -23.35 55.48
CA ALA A 43 -32.87 -24.16 56.42
C ALA A 43 -31.95 -25.03 57.28
N ALA A 44 -30.96 -25.69 56.68
CA ALA A 44 -29.97 -26.49 57.39
C ALA A 44 -29.11 -25.65 58.34
N ALA A 45 -28.68 -24.46 57.90
CA ALA A 45 -27.97 -23.50 58.75
C ALA A 45 -28.81 -23.07 59.95
N PHE A 46 -30.06 -22.70 59.71
CA PHE A 46 -30.98 -22.29 60.77
C PHE A 46 -31.20 -23.42 61.78
N LEU A 47 -31.57 -24.62 61.33
CA LEU A 47 -31.82 -25.76 62.21
C LEU A 47 -30.56 -26.23 62.97
N PHE A 48 -29.39 -26.13 62.33
CA PHE A 48 -28.11 -26.38 63.00
C PHE A 48 -27.88 -25.39 64.16
N ILE A 49 -28.08 -24.10 63.92
CA ILE A 49 -27.93 -23.06 64.94
C ILE A 49 -28.91 -23.32 66.11
N ILE A 50 -30.16 -23.64 65.82
CA ILE A 50 -31.16 -23.93 66.86
C ILE A 50 -30.80 -25.18 67.66
N ALA A 51 -30.38 -26.27 66.99
CA ALA A 51 -29.92 -27.47 67.68
C ALA A 51 -28.70 -27.19 68.58
N ALA A 52 -27.74 -26.38 68.10
CA ALA A 52 -26.57 -25.98 68.87
C ALA A 52 -26.96 -25.11 70.09
N LEU A 53 -27.89 -24.16 69.93
CA LEU A 53 -28.37 -23.31 71.03
C LEU A 53 -29.10 -24.13 72.11
N ASN A 54 -29.96 -25.07 71.71
CA ASN A 54 -30.62 -25.98 72.65
C ASN A 54 -29.61 -26.86 73.40
N LEU A 55 -28.58 -27.33 72.70
CA LEU A 55 -27.50 -28.14 73.28
C LEU A 55 -26.71 -27.32 74.32
N ILE A 56 -26.30 -26.09 73.97
CA ILE A 56 -25.61 -25.16 74.87
C ILE A 56 -26.48 -24.84 76.10
N GLY A 57 -27.78 -24.58 75.88
CA GLY A 57 -28.75 -24.33 76.95
C GLY A 57 -28.87 -25.50 77.93
N GLY A 58 -28.87 -26.74 77.42
CA GLY A 58 -28.82 -27.94 78.26
C GLY A 58 -27.53 -28.03 79.07
N PHE A 59 -26.37 -27.85 78.43
CA PHE A 59 -25.07 -27.85 79.14
C PHE A 59 -24.99 -26.79 80.24
N ALA A 60 -25.53 -25.59 80.00
CA ALA A 60 -25.55 -24.52 81.00
C ALA A 60 -26.40 -24.84 82.24
N ARG A 61 -27.35 -25.79 82.15
CA ARG A 61 -28.19 -26.23 83.27
C ARG A 61 -27.56 -27.34 84.12
N ILE A 62 -26.59 -28.09 83.58
CA ILE A 62 -25.94 -29.22 84.27
C ILE A 62 -25.38 -28.84 85.65
N PRO A 63 -24.68 -27.71 85.84
CA PRO A 63 -24.13 -27.37 87.16
C PRO A 63 -25.18 -27.16 88.25
N ARG A 64 -26.44 -26.87 87.86
CA ARG A 64 -27.54 -26.57 88.79
C ARG A 64 -28.47 -27.75 89.01
N LEU A 65 -28.70 -28.58 87.99
CA LEU A 65 -29.74 -29.62 87.98
C LEU A 65 -29.18 -31.05 87.82
N GLY A 66 -27.89 -31.21 87.51
CA GLY A 66 -27.33 -32.51 87.12
C GLY A 66 -27.64 -32.89 85.68
N PHE A 67 -26.98 -33.93 85.17
CA PHE A 67 -27.01 -34.26 83.73
C PHE A 67 -28.39 -34.73 83.25
N GLU A 68 -29.06 -35.62 83.99
CA GLU A 68 -30.36 -36.14 83.58
C GLU A 68 -31.43 -35.04 83.57
N GLU A 69 -31.56 -34.27 84.64
CA GLU A 69 -32.58 -33.21 84.72
C GLU A 69 -32.30 -32.03 83.77
N ALA A 70 -31.03 -31.76 83.45
CA ALA A 70 -30.66 -30.67 82.52
C ALA A 70 -31.24 -30.85 81.10
N PHE A 71 -31.48 -32.10 80.69
CA PHE A 71 -32.06 -32.44 79.39
C PHE A 71 -33.46 -33.07 79.50
N GLN A 72 -34.10 -33.04 80.67
CA GLN A 72 -35.50 -33.47 80.80
C GLN A 72 -36.48 -32.34 80.46
N GLY A 73 -37.73 -32.73 80.16
CA GLY A 73 -38.81 -31.79 79.84
C GLY A 73 -38.70 -31.14 78.45
N GLY A 74 -39.24 -29.91 78.33
CA GLY A 74 -39.38 -29.22 77.04
C GLY A 74 -38.08 -28.95 76.28
N LEU A 75 -36.97 -28.68 76.99
CA LEU A 75 -35.67 -28.49 76.34
C LEU A 75 -35.11 -29.77 75.71
N GLY A 76 -35.22 -30.92 76.39
CA GLY A 76 -34.78 -32.21 75.86
C GLY A 76 -35.51 -32.59 74.59
N LEU A 77 -36.85 -32.46 74.63
CA LEU A 77 -37.70 -32.77 73.49
C LEU A 77 -37.44 -31.82 72.31
N SER A 78 -37.27 -30.52 72.57
CA SER A 78 -36.88 -29.51 71.57
C SER A 78 -35.50 -29.81 70.97
N LEU A 79 -34.52 -30.24 71.77
CA LEU A 79 -33.20 -30.63 71.29
C LEU A 79 -33.25 -31.86 70.39
N THR A 80 -33.93 -32.94 70.82
CA THR A 80 -34.07 -34.16 70.01
C THR A 80 -34.72 -33.86 68.67
N ILE A 81 -35.79 -33.07 68.67
CA ILE A 81 -36.52 -32.73 67.45
C ILE A 81 -35.72 -31.77 66.57
N SER A 82 -34.97 -30.81 67.15
CA SER A 82 -34.07 -29.93 66.38
C SER A 82 -32.94 -30.71 65.71
N VAL A 83 -32.38 -31.74 66.36
CA VAL A 83 -31.35 -32.62 65.78
C VAL A 83 -31.93 -33.48 64.64
N VAL A 84 -33.12 -34.06 64.84
CA VAL A 84 -33.82 -34.82 63.79
C VAL A 84 -34.18 -33.91 62.61
N ALA A 85 -34.73 -32.72 62.87
CA ALA A 85 -35.01 -31.72 61.86
C ALA A 85 -33.74 -31.30 61.12
N TYR A 86 -32.63 -31.03 61.82
CA TYR A 86 -31.36 -30.73 61.18
C TYR A 86 -30.87 -31.88 60.27
N GLY A 87 -30.93 -33.13 60.75
CA GLY A 87 -30.60 -34.30 59.93
C GLY A 87 -31.47 -34.40 58.67
N LEU A 88 -32.77 -34.18 58.81
CA LEU A 88 -33.72 -34.21 57.70
C LEU A 88 -33.55 -33.02 56.73
N SER A 89 -33.13 -31.86 57.23
CA SER A 89 -32.85 -30.64 56.45
C SER A 89 -31.74 -30.83 55.43
N ARG A 90 -30.87 -31.81 55.67
CA ARG A 90 -29.76 -32.18 54.79
C ARG A 90 -30.17 -33.14 53.67
N THR A 91 -31.45 -33.44 53.56
CA THR A 91 -32.02 -34.33 52.54
C THR A 91 -32.99 -33.56 51.65
N ARG A 92 -33.56 -34.22 50.63
CA ARG A 92 -34.64 -33.63 49.80
C ARG A 92 -35.87 -33.21 50.60
N TRP A 93 -35.98 -33.64 51.86
CA TRP A 93 -37.11 -33.37 52.76
C TRP A 93 -36.91 -32.14 53.65
N TYR A 94 -36.07 -31.18 53.26
CA TYR A 94 -35.79 -30.01 54.09
C TYR A 94 -37.02 -29.18 54.47
N ARG A 95 -38.03 -29.11 53.59
CA ARG A 95 -39.32 -28.48 53.92
C ARG A 95 -40.07 -29.25 55.00
N ALA A 96 -40.04 -30.58 54.97
CA ALA A 96 -40.63 -31.39 56.05
C ALA A 96 -39.87 -31.19 57.37
N ALA A 97 -38.54 -31.02 57.31
CA ALA A 97 -37.73 -30.71 58.48
C ALA A 97 -38.11 -29.38 59.15
N VAL A 98 -38.27 -28.32 58.35
CA VAL A 98 -38.68 -27.00 58.87
C VAL A 98 -40.12 -27.04 59.39
N PHE A 99 -41.03 -27.76 58.72
CA PHE A 99 -42.39 -27.94 59.21
C PHE A 99 -42.43 -28.68 60.54
N LEU A 100 -41.67 -29.78 60.66
CA LEU A 100 -41.55 -30.56 61.89
C LEU A 100 -40.97 -29.73 63.04
N PHE A 101 -39.93 -28.93 62.77
CA PHE A 101 -39.41 -27.97 63.73
C PHE A 101 -40.47 -26.95 64.14
N ALA A 102 -41.18 -26.32 63.19
CA ALA A 102 -42.14 -25.27 63.48
C ALA A 102 -43.33 -25.76 64.32
N VAL A 103 -43.88 -26.94 64.00
CA VAL A 103 -44.92 -27.61 64.80
C VAL A 103 -44.41 -27.88 66.21
N ASN A 104 -43.20 -28.41 66.35
CA ASN A 104 -42.66 -28.73 67.67
C ASN A 104 -42.35 -27.49 68.51
N PHE A 105 -41.77 -26.47 67.88
CA PHE A 105 -41.43 -25.22 68.55
C PHE A 105 -42.69 -24.55 69.10
N SER A 106 -43.77 -24.51 68.32
CA SER A 106 -45.04 -23.97 68.81
C SER A 106 -45.72 -24.88 69.83
N SER A 107 -45.60 -26.21 69.68
CA SER A 107 -46.11 -27.19 70.65
C SER A 107 -45.49 -27.04 72.04
N THR A 108 -44.28 -26.50 72.13
CA THR A 108 -43.62 -26.23 73.42
C THR A 108 -44.42 -25.27 74.28
N ALA A 109 -45.05 -24.23 73.69
CA ALA A 109 -45.91 -23.33 74.45
C ALA A 109 -47.11 -24.08 75.05
N TYR A 110 -47.79 -24.91 74.27
CA TYR A 110 -48.94 -25.68 74.74
C TYR A 110 -48.57 -26.70 75.82
N LEU A 111 -47.45 -27.39 75.67
CA LEU A 111 -46.95 -28.33 76.67
C LEU A 111 -46.59 -27.63 77.98
N THR A 112 -45.92 -26.47 77.92
CA THR A 112 -45.59 -25.69 79.11
C THR A 112 -46.85 -25.20 79.83
N ILE A 113 -47.87 -24.75 79.10
CA ILE A 113 -49.16 -24.35 79.67
C ILE A 113 -49.82 -25.52 80.41
N VAL A 114 -49.85 -26.72 79.79
CA VAL A 114 -50.44 -27.91 80.43
C VAL A 114 -49.66 -28.35 81.67
N GLN A 115 -48.32 -28.21 81.66
CA GLN A 115 -47.46 -28.62 82.78
C GLN A 115 -47.49 -27.66 83.97
N GLN A 116 -47.54 -26.35 83.73
CA GLN A 116 -47.52 -25.32 84.77
C GLN A 116 -48.92 -24.95 85.29
N GLY A 117 -49.99 -25.39 84.61
CA GLY A 117 -51.36 -25.13 85.01
C GLY A 117 -51.62 -23.63 85.16
N ASN A 118 -52.16 -23.21 86.31
CA ASN A 118 -52.58 -21.83 86.55
C ASN A 118 -51.42 -20.82 86.72
N GLU A 119 -50.16 -21.28 86.83
CA GLU A 119 -49.00 -20.39 86.90
C GLU A 119 -48.50 -19.94 85.52
N ALA A 120 -48.95 -20.58 84.42
CA ALA A 120 -48.55 -20.22 83.07
C ALA A 120 -49.38 -19.07 82.48
N ASP A 121 -48.71 -18.05 81.95
CA ASP A 121 -49.35 -17.03 81.12
C ASP A 121 -49.60 -17.56 79.70
N PHE A 122 -50.83 -18.05 79.48
CA PHE A 122 -51.32 -18.57 78.20
C PHE A 122 -51.06 -17.57 77.05
N GLY A 123 -51.36 -16.30 77.25
CA GLY A 123 -51.26 -15.28 76.21
C GLY A 123 -49.82 -15.05 75.80
N THR A 124 -48.93 -14.85 76.77
CA THR A 124 -47.52 -14.57 76.52
C THR A 124 -46.81 -15.75 75.85
N LEU A 125 -47.04 -16.99 76.31
CA LEU A 125 -46.39 -18.16 75.72
C LEU A 125 -46.85 -18.39 74.26
N VAL A 126 -48.15 -18.30 73.99
CA VAL A 126 -48.68 -18.45 72.62
C VAL A 126 -48.17 -17.33 71.71
N LEU A 127 -48.17 -16.07 72.17
CA LEU A 127 -47.72 -14.91 71.40
C LEU A 127 -46.20 -14.85 71.16
N ILE A 128 -45.40 -15.64 71.89
CA ILE A 128 -43.97 -15.78 71.61
C ILE A 128 -43.72 -16.94 70.65
N TYR A 129 -44.14 -18.15 71.00
CA TYR A 129 -43.71 -19.35 70.28
C TYR A 129 -44.42 -19.53 68.93
N VAL A 130 -45.73 -19.22 68.86
CA VAL A 130 -46.50 -19.43 67.63
C VAL A 130 -46.07 -18.46 66.54
N PRO A 131 -45.96 -17.14 66.75
CA PRO A 131 -45.50 -16.21 65.71
C PRO A 131 -44.09 -16.55 65.21
N ILE A 132 -43.15 -16.90 66.09
CA ILE A 132 -41.80 -17.30 65.68
C ILE A 132 -41.84 -18.54 64.79
N SER A 133 -42.65 -19.56 65.16
CA SER A 133 -42.81 -20.76 64.34
C SER A 133 -43.40 -20.44 62.95
N LEU A 134 -44.38 -19.53 62.88
CA LEU A 134 -45.01 -19.12 61.62
C LEU A 134 -44.07 -18.28 60.75
N ILE A 135 -43.25 -17.42 61.33
CA ILE A 135 -42.23 -16.63 60.61
C ILE A 135 -41.20 -17.56 59.97
N VAL A 136 -40.71 -18.55 60.73
CA VAL A 136 -39.79 -19.56 60.21
C VAL A 136 -40.45 -20.37 59.11
N ALA A 137 -41.68 -20.84 59.32
CA ALA A 137 -42.45 -21.57 58.31
C ALA A 137 -42.63 -20.73 57.03
N ALA A 138 -43.00 -19.45 57.13
CA ALA A 138 -43.21 -18.57 55.98
C ALA A 138 -41.94 -18.25 55.20
N SER A 139 -40.78 -18.43 55.82
CA SER A 139 -39.48 -18.22 55.19
C SER A 139 -39.04 -19.39 54.30
N PHE A 140 -39.53 -20.61 54.55
CA PHE A 140 -39.02 -21.83 53.89
C PHE A 140 -40.08 -22.77 53.32
N LEU A 141 -41.34 -22.62 53.75
CA LEU A 141 -42.44 -23.48 53.35
C LEU A 141 -43.39 -22.78 52.37
N SER A 142 -44.24 -23.59 51.75
CA SER A 142 -45.27 -23.05 50.86
C SER A 142 -46.32 -22.24 51.65
N PRO A 143 -47.00 -21.27 51.00
CA PRO A 143 -48.09 -20.52 51.61
C PRO A 143 -49.17 -21.42 52.23
N TRP A 144 -49.42 -22.57 51.59
CA TRP A 144 -50.34 -23.60 52.08
C TRP A 144 -49.86 -24.26 53.38
N ALA A 145 -48.56 -24.58 53.49
CA ALA A 145 -48.01 -25.16 54.70
C ALA A 145 -48.03 -24.18 55.88
N VAL A 146 -47.82 -22.88 55.63
CA VAL A 146 -47.99 -21.82 56.65
C VAL A 146 -49.45 -21.75 57.10
N PHE A 147 -50.38 -21.72 56.17
CA PHE A 147 -51.82 -21.70 56.46
C PHE A 147 -52.25 -22.93 57.29
N LEU A 148 -51.80 -24.12 56.89
CA LEU A 148 -52.04 -25.36 57.62
C LEU A 148 -51.45 -25.32 59.03
N LEU A 149 -50.22 -24.81 59.19
CA LEU A 149 -49.57 -24.64 60.49
C LEU A 149 -50.33 -23.63 61.37
N THR A 150 -50.85 -22.54 60.81
CA THR A 150 -51.72 -21.60 61.54
C THR A 150 -52.96 -22.32 62.04
N GLY A 151 -53.65 -23.09 61.18
CA GLY A 151 -54.81 -23.89 61.57
C GLY A 151 -54.49 -24.92 62.66
N LEU A 152 -53.34 -25.59 62.56
CA LEU A 152 -52.87 -26.54 63.58
C LEU A 152 -52.63 -25.85 64.93
N ASN A 153 -52.03 -24.66 64.94
CA ASN A 153 -51.81 -23.89 66.17
C ASN A 153 -53.13 -23.40 66.78
N ILE A 154 -54.08 -22.93 65.96
CA ILE A 154 -55.42 -22.59 66.45
C ILE A 154 -56.09 -23.84 67.05
N GLY A 155 -56.03 -24.99 66.38
CA GLY A 155 -56.51 -26.26 66.92
C GLY A 155 -55.83 -26.66 68.24
N GLY A 156 -54.51 -26.47 68.33
CA GLY A 156 -53.74 -26.68 69.56
C GLY A 156 -54.18 -25.75 70.68
N MET A 157 -54.44 -24.47 70.39
CA MET A 157 -55.00 -23.52 71.36
C MET A 157 -56.36 -24.00 71.90
N PHE A 158 -57.29 -24.41 71.01
CA PHE A 158 -58.58 -24.94 71.42
C PHE A 158 -58.45 -26.21 72.27
N LEU A 159 -57.56 -27.13 71.88
CA LEU A 159 -57.31 -28.36 72.61
C LEU A 159 -56.76 -28.08 74.01
N THR A 160 -55.73 -27.23 74.11
CA THR A 160 -55.16 -26.83 75.39
C THR A 160 -56.18 -26.13 76.26
N HIS A 161 -56.99 -25.22 75.70
CA HIS A 161 -58.06 -24.55 76.42
C HIS A 161 -59.12 -25.53 76.97
N TYR A 162 -59.46 -26.56 76.21
CA TYR A 162 -60.44 -27.58 76.62
C TYR A 162 -59.93 -28.45 77.77
N TYR A 163 -58.63 -28.79 77.80
CA TYR A 163 -58.03 -29.64 78.83
C TYR A 163 -57.42 -28.89 80.01
N SER A 164 -57.20 -27.57 79.90
CA SER A 164 -56.78 -26.73 81.02
C SER A 164 -57.96 -26.37 81.92
N VAL A 165 -57.75 -26.35 83.24
CA VAL A 165 -58.83 -26.22 84.24
C VAL A 165 -59.37 -24.77 84.38
N GLU A 166 -58.76 -23.76 83.74
CA GLU A 166 -59.17 -22.36 83.88
C GLU A 166 -59.27 -21.59 82.54
N TYR A 167 -60.29 -20.73 82.44
CA TYR A 167 -60.60 -19.96 81.23
C TYR A 167 -59.65 -18.77 81.07
N SER A 168 -58.85 -18.73 79.98
CA SER A 168 -58.08 -17.52 79.65
C SER A 168 -59.00 -16.42 79.11
N PRO A 169 -59.15 -15.27 79.80
CA PRO A 169 -60.09 -14.21 79.40
C PRO A 169 -59.76 -13.60 78.03
N ASN A 170 -58.53 -13.73 77.55
CA ASN A 170 -58.05 -13.17 76.29
C ASN A 170 -57.93 -14.21 75.16
N PHE A 171 -58.47 -15.43 75.32
CA PHE A 171 -58.32 -16.52 74.34
C PHE A 171 -58.70 -16.10 72.91
N GLY A 172 -59.87 -15.46 72.75
CA GLY A 172 -60.35 -14.99 71.45
C GLY A 172 -59.45 -13.94 70.81
N ALA A 173 -58.92 -13.01 71.62
CA ALA A 173 -57.99 -11.98 71.15
C ALA A 173 -56.66 -12.61 70.68
N THR A 174 -56.11 -13.54 71.45
CA THR A 174 -54.89 -14.27 71.08
C THR A 174 -55.09 -15.10 69.82
N ALA A 175 -56.21 -15.81 69.68
CA ALA A 175 -56.54 -16.59 68.49
C ALA A 175 -56.71 -15.69 67.25
N GLY A 176 -57.35 -14.52 67.42
CA GLY A 176 -57.46 -13.50 66.38
C GLY A 176 -56.11 -12.95 65.92
N ILE A 177 -55.20 -12.67 66.86
CA ILE A 177 -53.83 -12.20 66.55
C ILE A 177 -53.05 -13.28 65.78
N ILE A 178 -53.05 -14.53 66.25
CA ILE A 178 -52.36 -15.64 65.57
C ILE A 178 -52.93 -15.88 64.16
N THR A 179 -54.25 -15.83 64.00
CA THR A 179 -54.90 -15.98 62.69
C THR A 179 -54.49 -14.84 61.76
N THR A 180 -54.48 -13.60 62.25
CA THR A 180 -54.05 -12.42 61.49
C THR A 180 -52.59 -12.54 61.05
N ILE A 181 -51.70 -12.92 61.96
CA ILE A 181 -50.28 -13.17 61.66
C ILE A 181 -50.13 -14.28 60.61
N GLY A 182 -50.83 -15.39 60.78
CA GLY A 182 -50.79 -16.52 59.84
C GLY A 182 -51.26 -16.15 58.43
N VAL A 183 -52.37 -15.41 58.32
CA VAL A 183 -52.88 -14.91 57.03
C VAL A 183 -51.89 -13.96 56.37
N VAL A 184 -51.36 -12.98 57.11
CA VAL A 184 -50.37 -12.02 56.60
C VAL A 184 -49.10 -12.74 56.13
N LEU A 185 -48.59 -13.69 56.91
CA LEU A 185 -47.40 -14.45 56.56
C LEU A 185 -47.62 -15.38 55.35
N SER A 186 -48.80 -16.01 55.24
CA SER A 186 -49.17 -16.80 54.05
C SER A 186 -49.25 -15.92 52.80
N ALA A 187 -49.85 -14.73 52.91
CA ALA A 187 -49.92 -13.75 51.81
C ALA A 187 -48.52 -13.25 51.40
N LEU A 188 -47.65 -12.93 52.36
CA LEU A 188 -46.26 -12.53 52.10
C LEU A 188 -45.45 -13.66 51.45
N SER A 189 -45.62 -14.90 51.91
CA SER A 189 -45.00 -16.08 51.29
C SER A 189 -45.46 -16.24 49.85
N ASN A 190 -46.76 -16.07 49.57
CA ASN A 190 -47.31 -16.15 48.22
C ASN A 190 -46.77 -15.04 47.31
N PHE A 191 -46.71 -13.79 47.81
CA PHE A 191 -46.13 -12.68 47.08
C PHE A 191 -44.65 -12.91 46.77
N ARG A 192 -43.86 -13.40 47.74
CA ARG A 192 -42.45 -13.75 47.53
C ARG A 192 -42.29 -14.75 46.40
N VAL A 193 -43.02 -15.88 46.44
CA VAL A 193 -42.97 -16.91 45.39
C VAL A 193 -43.35 -16.33 44.02
N GLY A 194 -44.39 -15.50 43.97
CA GLY A 194 -44.81 -14.82 42.74
C GLY A 194 -43.73 -13.90 42.16
N THR A 195 -43.08 -13.07 42.99
CA THR A 195 -42.02 -12.16 42.53
C THR A 195 -40.76 -12.89 42.05
N GLU A 196 -40.41 -14.02 42.67
CA GLU A 196 -39.29 -14.84 42.24
C GLU A 196 -39.53 -15.48 40.88
N ALA A 197 -40.76 -15.97 40.64
CA ALA A 197 -41.16 -16.48 39.33
C ALA A 197 -41.08 -15.41 38.23
N LEU A 198 -41.53 -14.18 38.52
CA LEU A 198 -41.42 -13.06 37.57
C LEU A 198 -39.96 -12.72 37.23
N ARG A 199 -39.09 -12.61 38.24
CA ARG A 199 -37.66 -12.34 38.04
C ARG A 199 -36.97 -13.42 37.20
N LEU A 200 -37.31 -14.69 37.42
CA LEU A 200 -36.77 -15.81 36.64
C LEU A 200 -37.23 -15.75 35.19
N ASN A 201 -38.49 -15.40 34.94
CA ASN A 201 -39.02 -15.26 33.58
C ASN A 201 -38.35 -14.10 32.83
N GLU A 202 -38.15 -12.96 33.49
CA GLU A 202 -37.44 -11.81 32.92
C GLU A 202 -35.98 -12.14 32.60
N ALA A 203 -35.27 -12.81 33.52
CA ALA A 203 -33.90 -13.26 33.27
C ALA A 203 -33.81 -14.27 32.11
N ARG A 204 -34.76 -15.21 32.00
CA ARG A 204 -34.83 -16.14 30.87
C ARG A 204 -35.06 -15.42 29.55
N ARG A 205 -35.94 -14.41 29.54
CA ARG A 205 -36.22 -13.61 28.35
C ARG A 205 -34.97 -12.84 27.90
N ILE A 206 -34.28 -12.17 28.82
CA ILE A 206 -33.05 -11.43 28.51
C ILE A 206 -31.96 -12.37 27.98
N ASN A 207 -31.78 -13.53 28.59
CA ASN A 207 -30.82 -14.52 28.10
C ASN A 207 -31.15 -14.99 26.68
N HIS A 208 -32.43 -15.19 26.37
CA HIS A 208 -32.86 -15.56 25.02
C HIS A 208 -32.63 -14.44 24.01
N GLU A 209 -33.00 -13.19 24.34
CA GLU A 209 -32.72 -12.02 23.50
C GLU A 209 -31.21 -11.82 23.27
N LEU A 210 -30.38 -12.06 24.30
CA LEU A 210 -28.92 -12.06 24.16
C LEU A 210 -28.44 -13.16 23.21
N GLU A 211 -28.92 -14.40 23.37
CA GLU A 211 -28.54 -15.50 22.48
C GLU A 211 -28.89 -15.20 21.02
N GLU A 212 -30.09 -14.68 20.75
CA GLU A 212 -30.51 -14.26 19.41
C GLU A 212 -29.62 -13.14 18.85
N LEU A 213 -29.35 -12.08 19.63
CA LEU A 213 -28.48 -10.98 19.21
C LEU A 213 -27.07 -11.48 18.90
N THR A 214 -26.54 -12.38 19.72
CA THR A 214 -25.19 -12.95 19.52
C THR A 214 -25.14 -13.75 18.22
N GLN A 215 -26.14 -14.59 17.95
CA GLN A 215 -26.23 -15.35 16.70
C GLN A 215 -26.34 -14.45 15.47
N VAL A 216 -27.15 -13.39 15.52
CA VAL A 216 -27.29 -12.43 14.42
C VAL A 216 -25.99 -11.68 14.17
N LEU A 217 -25.30 -11.27 15.24
CA LEU A 217 -23.99 -10.60 15.15
C LEU A 217 -22.93 -11.54 14.57
N GLU A 218 -22.85 -12.78 15.05
CA GLU A 218 -21.91 -13.79 14.52
C GLU A 218 -22.14 -14.01 13.02
N LYS A 219 -23.40 -14.21 12.62
CA LYS A 219 -23.75 -14.36 11.20
C LYS A 219 -23.33 -13.15 10.37
N ARG A 220 -23.64 -11.94 10.84
CA ARG A 220 -23.29 -10.70 10.12
C ARG A 220 -21.78 -10.48 10.04
N VAL A 221 -21.03 -10.85 11.08
CA VAL A 221 -19.56 -10.80 11.05
C VAL A 221 -19.03 -11.78 10.00
N THR A 222 -19.51 -13.03 9.99
CA THR A 222 -19.08 -14.02 8.99
C THR A 222 -19.39 -13.58 7.56
N GLU A 223 -20.60 -13.07 7.30
CA GLU A 223 -21.00 -12.54 5.99
C GLU A 223 -20.09 -11.38 5.56
N ARG A 224 -19.86 -10.39 6.44
CA ARG A 224 -19.01 -9.23 6.12
C ARG A 224 -17.55 -9.61 5.95
N THR A 225 -17.02 -10.55 6.73
CA THR A 225 -15.65 -11.04 6.55
C THR A 225 -15.49 -11.73 5.20
N ALA A 226 -16.46 -12.55 4.78
CA ALA A 226 -16.44 -13.19 3.46
C ALA A 226 -16.52 -12.16 2.30
N GLU A 227 -17.37 -11.14 2.42
CA GLU A 227 -17.44 -10.02 1.46
C GLU A 227 -16.12 -9.24 1.39
N LEU A 228 -15.51 -8.94 2.54
CA LEU A 228 -14.23 -8.23 2.62
C LEU A 228 -13.09 -9.04 1.99
N GLU A 229 -13.06 -10.36 2.21
CA GLU A 229 -12.06 -11.23 1.61
C GLU A 229 -12.19 -11.27 0.09
N THR A 230 -13.40 -11.37 -0.46
CA THR A 230 -13.62 -11.38 -1.91
C THR A 230 -13.26 -10.03 -2.54
N ALA A 231 -13.69 -8.93 -1.92
CA ALA A 231 -13.32 -7.58 -2.37
C ALA A 231 -11.80 -7.33 -2.32
N ASN A 232 -11.13 -7.73 -1.23
CA ASN A 232 -9.67 -7.61 -1.12
C ASN A 232 -8.94 -8.44 -2.17
N ARG A 233 -9.38 -9.68 -2.43
CA ARG A 233 -8.79 -10.50 -3.50
C ARG A 233 -8.90 -9.80 -4.86
N GLN A 234 -10.06 -9.24 -5.18
CA GLN A 234 -10.28 -8.53 -6.44
C GLN A 234 -9.42 -7.27 -6.56
N ILE A 235 -9.29 -6.50 -5.47
CA ILE A 235 -8.42 -5.31 -5.43
C ILE A 235 -6.96 -5.71 -5.60
N SER A 236 -6.49 -6.74 -4.89
CA SER A 236 -5.11 -7.21 -5.00
C SER A 236 -4.78 -7.75 -6.41
N GLN A 237 -5.72 -8.45 -7.05
CA GLN A 237 -5.56 -8.91 -8.43
C GLN A 237 -5.42 -7.73 -9.40
N ARG A 238 -6.32 -6.73 -9.32
CA ARG A 238 -6.24 -5.51 -10.13
C ARG A 238 -4.94 -4.73 -9.91
N ALA A 239 -4.50 -4.62 -8.65
CA ALA A 239 -3.24 -3.95 -8.32
C ALA A 239 -2.03 -4.67 -8.96
N SER A 240 -2.02 -6.01 -8.92
CA SER A 240 -0.96 -6.81 -9.52
C SER A 240 -0.92 -6.70 -11.06
N GLN A 241 -2.09 -6.69 -11.70
CA GLN A 241 -2.22 -6.44 -13.15
C GLN A 241 -1.68 -5.05 -13.52
N LEU A 242 -2.06 -4.01 -12.78
CA LEU A 242 -1.57 -2.64 -13.01
C LEU A 242 -0.05 -2.54 -12.81
N GLN A 243 0.49 -3.13 -11.75
CA GLN A 243 1.94 -3.12 -11.49
C GLN A 243 2.72 -3.81 -12.63
N THR A 244 2.16 -4.88 -13.19
CA THR A 244 2.73 -5.57 -14.36
C THR A 244 2.82 -4.65 -15.58
N ILE A 245 1.75 -3.91 -15.87
CA ILE A 245 1.68 -2.98 -17.00
C ILE A 245 2.64 -1.80 -16.80
N THR A 246 2.69 -1.23 -15.60
CA THR A 246 3.59 -0.13 -15.27
C THR A 246 5.06 -0.55 -15.42
N GLY A 247 5.46 -1.71 -14.90
CA GLY A 247 6.83 -2.21 -15.06
C GLY A 247 7.22 -2.47 -16.52
N LEU A 248 6.28 -2.95 -17.34
CA LEU A 248 6.49 -3.11 -18.78
C LEU A 248 6.66 -1.75 -19.48
N SER A 249 5.80 -0.78 -19.14
CA SER A 249 5.87 0.58 -19.70
C SER A 249 7.18 1.28 -19.37
N GLU A 250 7.68 1.13 -18.13
CA GLU A 250 8.99 1.65 -17.72
C GLU A 250 10.14 1.02 -18.51
N THR A 251 10.09 -0.30 -18.73
CA THR A 251 11.11 -1.02 -19.52
C THR A 251 11.12 -0.51 -20.96
N ILE A 252 9.95 -0.32 -21.57
CA ILE A 252 9.79 0.20 -22.93
C ILE A 252 10.34 1.64 -23.03
N ALA A 253 10.05 2.49 -22.05
CA ALA A 253 10.47 3.89 -22.05
C ALA A 253 11.99 4.10 -21.91
N GLN A 254 12.72 3.12 -21.38
CA GLN A 254 14.17 3.19 -21.20
C GLN A 254 14.98 2.89 -22.48
N LEU A 255 14.32 2.35 -23.52
CA LEU A 255 14.99 1.95 -24.77
C LEU A 255 15.32 3.16 -25.64
N LYS A 256 16.58 3.23 -26.09
CA LYS A 256 17.13 4.38 -26.83
C LYS A 256 17.52 4.07 -28.27
N ASP A 257 17.26 2.85 -28.73
CA ASP A 257 17.54 2.40 -30.09
C ASP A 257 16.27 1.81 -30.71
N LEU A 258 15.93 2.25 -31.92
CA LEU A 258 14.76 1.76 -32.67
C LEU A 258 14.91 0.28 -33.03
N ASN A 259 16.14 -0.17 -33.29
CA ASN A 259 16.45 -1.57 -33.63
C ASN A 259 16.24 -2.50 -32.43
N GLU A 260 16.34 -1.99 -31.21
CA GLU A 260 16.13 -2.76 -29.99
C GLU A 260 14.70 -2.62 -29.45
N LEU A 261 14.06 -1.45 -29.66
CA LEU A 261 12.74 -1.12 -29.15
C LEU A 261 11.68 -2.15 -29.58
N PHE A 262 11.50 -2.35 -30.89
CA PHE A 262 10.41 -3.20 -31.38
C PHE A 262 10.61 -4.70 -31.09
N PRO A 263 11.82 -5.27 -31.25
CA PRO A 263 12.06 -6.65 -30.82
C PRO A 263 11.87 -6.86 -29.32
N ALA A 264 12.27 -5.89 -28.48
CA ALA A 264 12.04 -5.98 -27.03
C ALA A 264 10.55 -5.95 -26.69
N VAL A 265 9.77 -5.05 -27.30
CA VAL A 265 8.32 -4.94 -27.08
C VAL A 265 7.59 -6.22 -27.47
N THR A 266 7.83 -6.72 -28.70
CA THR A 266 7.15 -7.94 -29.20
C THR A 266 7.44 -9.15 -28.32
N ARG A 267 8.69 -9.32 -27.89
CA ARG A 267 9.10 -10.37 -26.95
C ARG A 267 8.44 -10.22 -25.57
N LEU A 268 8.48 -9.03 -24.99
CA LEU A 268 7.91 -8.78 -23.65
C LEU A 268 6.40 -9.00 -23.60
N ILE A 269 5.67 -8.58 -24.64
CA ILE A 269 4.22 -8.80 -24.72
C ILE A 269 3.92 -10.29 -24.87
N SER A 270 4.66 -11.00 -25.72
CA SER A 270 4.47 -12.46 -25.87
C SER A 270 4.79 -13.21 -24.57
N GLU A 271 5.95 -12.97 -23.95
CA GLU A 271 6.39 -13.67 -22.74
C GLU A 271 5.46 -13.41 -21.55
N ARG A 272 4.93 -12.18 -21.42
CA ARG A 272 4.13 -11.79 -20.24
C ARG A 272 2.67 -12.19 -20.33
N PHE A 273 2.09 -12.16 -21.53
CA PHE A 273 0.67 -12.45 -21.75
C PHE A 273 0.41 -13.80 -22.42
N GLY A 274 1.46 -14.51 -22.86
CA GLY A 274 1.34 -15.85 -23.45
C GLY A 274 0.82 -15.88 -24.88
N PHE A 275 0.87 -14.76 -25.60
CA PHE A 275 0.38 -14.70 -26.97
C PHE A 275 1.31 -15.41 -27.95
N TYR A 276 0.68 -16.13 -28.90
CA TYR A 276 1.34 -16.92 -29.94
C TYR A 276 2.21 -16.06 -30.85
N HIS A 277 1.66 -14.95 -31.33
CA HIS A 277 2.36 -14.01 -32.19
C HIS A 277 2.13 -12.58 -31.73
N VAL A 278 3.20 -11.79 -31.73
CA VAL A 278 3.18 -10.35 -31.59
C VAL A 278 4.07 -9.77 -32.68
N GLY A 279 3.51 -8.90 -33.50
CA GLY A 279 4.18 -8.18 -34.58
C GLY A 279 4.05 -6.68 -34.41
N ILE A 280 5.06 -5.93 -34.86
CA ILE A 280 4.97 -4.47 -34.99
C ILE A 280 5.18 -4.11 -36.44
N PHE A 281 4.21 -3.41 -37.00
CA PHE A 281 4.25 -2.84 -38.35
C PHE A 281 4.43 -1.33 -38.26
N LEU A 282 5.22 -0.76 -39.18
CA LEU A 282 5.27 0.69 -39.40
C LEU A 282 4.62 1.05 -40.73
N VAL A 283 3.91 2.17 -40.75
CA VAL A 283 3.34 2.73 -41.98
C VAL A 283 4.47 3.40 -42.77
N ASP A 284 4.54 3.14 -44.07
CA ASP A 284 5.51 3.78 -44.96
C ASP A 284 5.20 5.28 -45.19
N GLY A 285 6.20 6.02 -45.69
CA GLY A 285 6.06 7.47 -45.91
C GLY A 285 4.96 7.84 -46.89
N ASP A 286 4.72 6.99 -47.90
CA ASP A 286 3.65 7.18 -48.90
C ASP A 286 2.27 6.72 -48.39
N ARG A 287 2.20 6.16 -47.18
CA ARG A 287 0.99 5.63 -46.52
C ARG A 287 0.22 4.63 -47.38
N GLN A 288 0.94 3.77 -48.09
CA GLN A 288 0.40 2.70 -48.91
C GLN A 288 0.51 1.34 -48.23
N PHE A 289 1.57 1.13 -47.45
CA PHE A 289 1.87 -0.16 -46.85
C PHE A 289 2.21 -0.06 -45.35
N ALA A 290 1.77 -1.06 -44.59
CA ALA A 290 2.24 -1.38 -43.26
C ALA A 290 3.33 -2.45 -43.38
N ILE A 291 4.56 -2.15 -42.99
CA ILE A 291 5.75 -2.98 -43.15
C ILE A 291 6.14 -3.57 -41.80
N LEU A 292 6.27 -4.89 -41.70
CA LEU A 292 6.67 -5.57 -40.47
C LEU A 292 8.10 -5.19 -40.09
N GLN A 293 8.29 -4.68 -38.87
CA GLN A 293 9.59 -4.25 -38.33
C GLN A 293 10.11 -5.18 -37.24
N ALA A 294 9.23 -5.82 -36.48
CA ALA A 294 9.61 -6.81 -35.47
C ALA A 294 8.52 -7.85 -35.28
N ALA A 295 8.93 -9.04 -34.85
CA ALA A 295 8.04 -10.10 -34.44
C ALA A 295 8.74 -11.07 -33.47
N ASN A 296 8.00 -11.71 -32.57
CA ASN A 296 8.53 -12.68 -31.61
C ASN A 296 8.62 -14.13 -32.16
N SER A 297 7.66 -14.54 -32.98
CA SER A 297 7.46 -15.94 -33.39
C SER A 297 8.37 -16.37 -34.55
N GLU A 298 8.55 -17.68 -34.75
CA GLU A 298 9.26 -18.21 -35.93
C GLU A 298 8.62 -17.82 -37.26
N GLY A 299 7.28 -17.80 -37.34
CA GLY A 299 6.54 -17.33 -38.51
C GLY A 299 6.84 -15.85 -38.80
N GLY A 300 6.79 -15.04 -37.75
CA GLY A 300 7.22 -13.64 -37.77
C GLY A 300 8.65 -13.42 -38.28
N ARG A 301 9.60 -14.26 -37.87
CA ARG A 301 10.99 -14.19 -38.36
C ARG A 301 11.07 -14.44 -39.87
N ARG A 302 10.36 -15.44 -40.40
CA ARG A 302 10.28 -15.66 -41.86
C ARG A 302 9.64 -14.48 -42.59
N MET A 303 8.62 -13.86 -41.99
CA MET A 303 8.00 -12.65 -42.54
C MET A 303 8.96 -11.46 -42.58
N LEU A 304 9.79 -11.27 -41.54
CA LEU A 304 10.81 -10.21 -41.51
C LEU A 304 11.87 -10.41 -42.60
N GLU A 305 12.38 -11.64 -42.76
CA GLU A 305 13.43 -11.98 -43.75
C GLU A 305 12.99 -11.69 -45.20
N ARG A 306 11.69 -11.80 -45.51
CA ARG A 306 11.13 -11.48 -46.82
C ARG A 306 10.60 -10.06 -46.98
N GLY A 307 10.77 -9.20 -45.97
CA GLY A 307 10.27 -7.81 -45.98
C GLY A 307 8.73 -7.74 -46.08
N HIS A 308 8.03 -8.53 -45.26
CA HIS A 308 6.57 -8.61 -45.30
C HIS A 308 5.91 -7.24 -45.14
N ARG A 309 4.99 -6.94 -46.06
CA ARG A 309 4.22 -5.69 -46.10
C ARG A 309 2.77 -5.96 -46.47
N LEU A 310 1.87 -5.18 -45.89
CA LEU A 310 0.43 -5.25 -46.09
C LEU A 310 -0.08 -3.91 -46.61
N LYS A 311 -0.95 -3.92 -47.62
CA LYS A 311 -1.56 -2.69 -48.12
C LYS A 311 -2.52 -2.12 -47.07
N LEU A 312 -2.54 -0.80 -46.88
CA LEU A 312 -3.49 -0.16 -45.97
C LEU A 312 -4.94 -0.47 -46.40
N GLY A 313 -5.83 -0.65 -45.42
CA GLY A 313 -7.22 -1.10 -45.62
C GLY A 313 -7.38 -2.60 -45.87
N THR A 314 -6.29 -3.37 -45.88
CA THR A 314 -6.30 -4.81 -46.20
C THR A 314 -6.00 -5.65 -44.97
N GLY A 315 -6.85 -6.63 -44.65
CA GLY A 315 -6.70 -7.45 -43.45
C GLY A 315 -6.87 -6.67 -42.14
N VAL A 316 -6.71 -7.35 -41.00
CA VAL A 316 -6.94 -6.75 -39.67
C VAL A 316 -5.91 -5.65 -39.37
N VAL A 317 -4.62 -5.92 -39.62
CA VAL A 317 -3.53 -4.94 -39.52
C VAL A 317 -3.73 -3.73 -40.45
N GLY A 318 -3.99 -3.95 -41.74
CA GLY A 318 -4.10 -2.86 -42.71
C GLY A 318 -5.32 -1.96 -42.45
N VAL A 319 -6.43 -2.53 -41.96
CA VAL A 319 -7.61 -1.74 -41.56
C VAL A 319 -7.32 -0.90 -40.32
N ALA A 320 -6.67 -1.46 -39.29
CA ALA A 320 -6.24 -0.69 -38.12
C ALA A 320 -5.28 0.44 -38.51
N ALA A 321 -4.32 0.17 -39.41
CA ALA A 321 -3.39 1.17 -39.95
C ALA A 321 -4.10 2.32 -40.70
N GLN A 322 -5.16 2.01 -41.45
CA GLN A 322 -5.91 3.01 -42.23
C GLN A 322 -6.88 3.83 -41.38
N THR A 323 -7.59 3.19 -40.47
CA THR A 323 -8.67 3.81 -39.68
C THR A 323 -8.17 4.50 -38.43
N GLY A 324 -7.00 4.10 -37.90
CA GLY A 324 -6.52 4.55 -36.60
C GLY A 324 -7.37 4.04 -35.44
N LEU A 325 -8.19 3.00 -35.64
CA LEU A 325 -9.00 2.36 -34.61
C LEU A 325 -8.57 0.91 -34.38
N PRO A 326 -8.65 0.38 -33.14
CA PRO A 326 -8.46 -1.03 -32.87
C PRO A 326 -9.37 -1.91 -33.72
N ARG A 327 -8.85 -2.99 -34.30
CA ARG A 327 -9.62 -4.00 -35.03
C ARG A 327 -9.34 -5.38 -34.46
N ILE A 328 -10.41 -6.12 -34.15
CA ILE A 328 -10.33 -7.45 -33.55
C ILE A 328 -11.11 -8.43 -34.42
N ALA A 329 -10.55 -9.61 -34.65
CA ALA A 329 -11.21 -10.77 -35.23
C ALA A 329 -11.23 -11.88 -34.17
N LEU A 330 -12.42 -12.25 -33.69
CA LEU A 330 -12.57 -13.23 -32.59
C LEU A 330 -12.52 -14.68 -33.08
N ASP A 331 -12.90 -14.95 -34.33
CA ASP A 331 -12.54 -16.19 -35.02
C ASP A 331 -12.15 -15.83 -36.45
N VAL A 332 -10.85 -15.87 -36.74
CA VAL A 332 -10.31 -15.50 -38.05
C VAL A 332 -10.92 -16.39 -39.14
N GLY A 333 -11.38 -17.62 -38.84
CA GLY A 333 -12.02 -18.51 -39.80
C GLY A 333 -13.46 -18.14 -40.20
N ALA A 334 -14.25 -17.52 -39.30
CA ALA A 334 -15.65 -17.16 -39.56
C ALA A 334 -15.81 -15.69 -40.03
N ASP A 335 -14.93 -14.80 -39.60
CA ASP A 335 -14.81 -13.41 -40.08
C ASP A 335 -13.90 -13.29 -41.34
N ALA A 336 -13.42 -14.41 -41.89
CA ALA A 336 -12.50 -14.49 -43.03
C ALA A 336 -13.16 -14.08 -44.35
N VAL A 337 -13.10 -12.78 -44.65
CA VAL A 337 -12.88 -12.34 -46.03
C VAL A 337 -11.39 -12.10 -46.31
N PHE A 338 -10.50 -12.17 -45.30
CA PHE A 338 -9.08 -11.83 -45.48
C PHE A 338 -8.09 -12.82 -44.84
N PHE A 339 -7.42 -13.57 -45.73
CA PHE A 339 -6.07 -14.14 -45.69
C PHE A 339 -5.66 -15.09 -44.55
N ASN A 340 -5.53 -16.37 -44.92
CA ASN A 340 -4.76 -17.38 -44.23
C ASN A 340 -3.26 -17.08 -44.43
N ASN A 341 -2.56 -16.59 -43.39
CA ASN A 341 -1.13 -16.36 -43.48
C ASN A 341 -0.39 -17.71 -43.32
N PRO A 342 0.27 -18.23 -44.36
CA PRO A 342 0.96 -19.53 -44.26
C PRO A 342 2.09 -19.54 -43.24
N ASP A 343 2.60 -18.37 -42.84
CA ASP A 343 3.62 -18.25 -41.81
C ASP A 343 3.05 -18.40 -40.38
N LEU A 344 1.74 -18.18 -40.19
CA LEU A 344 1.03 -18.21 -38.91
C LEU A 344 -0.26 -19.07 -39.01
N PRO A 345 -0.14 -20.38 -39.30
CA PRO A 345 -1.28 -21.23 -39.62
C PRO A 345 -2.22 -21.51 -38.44
N ASP A 346 -1.74 -21.34 -37.21
CA ASP A 346 -2.50 -21.66 -36.00
C ASP A 346 -3.31 -20.47 -35.46
N THR A 347 -3.30 -19.32 -36.14
CA THR A 347 -4.03 -18.13 -35.71
C THR A 347 -5.54 -18.35 -35.75
N ARG A 348 -6.17 -18.23 -34.58
CA ARG A 348 -7.63 -18.38 -34.38
C ARG A 348 -8.28 -17.07 -33.98
N SER A 349 -7.57 -16.15 -33.33
CA SER A 349 -8.03 -14.78 -33.10
C SER A 349 -6.88 -13.78 -33.25
N GLU A 350 -7.21 -12.54 -33.63
CA GLU A 350 -6.24 -11.46 -33.91
C GLU A 350 -6.76 -10.12 -33.40
N ALA A 351 -5.87 -9.32 -32.82
CA ALA A 351 -6.10 -7.95 -32.40
C ALA A 351 -5.02 -7.03 -32.96
N ALA A 352 -5.42 -6.13 -33.87
CA ALA A 352 -4.56 -5.08 -34.41
C ALA A 352 -4.87 -3.74 -33.72
N LEU A 353 -3.83 -3.17 -33.13
CA LEU A 353 -3.89 -1.96 -32.30
C LEU A 353 -3.04 -0.87 -32.95
N PRO A 354 -3.64 0.27 -33.35
CA PRO A 354 -2.90 1.33 -34.00
C PRO A 354 -1.89 1.96 -33.05
N LEU A 355 -0.67 2.18 -33.55
CA LEU A 355 0.35 3.00 -32.91
C LEU A 355 0.13 4.44 -33.39
N ILE A 356 -0.22 5.35 -32.49
CA ILE A 356 -0.64 6.71 -32.83
C ILE A 356 0.34 7.72 -32.22
N SER A 357 0.87 8.60 -33.07
CA SER A 357 1.69 9.74 -32.66
C SER A 357 1.13 11.01 -33.29
N ARG A 358 0.90 12.05 -32.48
CA ARG A 358 0.37 13.37 -32.91
C ARG A 358 -0.90 13.30 -33.78
N GLY A 359 -1.77 12.32 -33.52
CA GLY A 359 -3.02 12.13 -34.26
C GLY A 359 -2.88 11.34 -35.57
N GLU A 360 -1.68 10.84 -35.88
CA GLU A 360 -1.44 9.99 -37.04
C GLU A 360 -1.05 8.57 -36.64
N THR A 361 -1.57 7.59 -37.38
CA THR A 361 -1.17 6.19 -37.23
C THR A 361 0.20 5.96 -37.86
N ILE A 362 1.21 5.80 -37.01
CA ILE A 362 2.61 5.54 -37.39
C ILE A 362 2.88 4.06 -37.61
N GLY A 363 2.01 3.19 -37.10
CA GLY A 363 2.20 1.75 -37.15
C GLY A 363 1.04 0.98 -36.54
N VAL A 364 1.22 -0.32 -36.38
CA VAL A 364 0.23 -1.23 -35.77
C VAL A 364 0.97 -2.26 -34.91
N LEU A 365 0.52 -2.43 -33.69
CA LEU A 365 0.82 -3.58 -32.85
C LEU A 365 -0.19 -4.69 -33.16
N ASP A 366 0.30 -5.78 -33.73
CA ASP A 366 -0.47 -6.96 -34.06
C ASP A 366 -0.27 -8.03 -33.00
N VAL A 367 -1.35 -8.62 -32.49
CA VAL A 367 -1.33 -9.67 -31.47
C VAL A 367 -2.26 -10.79 -31.90
N GLN A 368 -1.75 -12.03 -31.96
CA GLN A 368 -2.52 -13.20 -32.41
C GLN A 368 -2.48 -14.33 -31.39
N SER A 369 -3.57 -15.08 -31.32
CA SER A 369 -3.75 -16.23 -30.43
C SER A 369 -4.19 -17.47 -31.21
N THR A 370 -3.79 -18.65 -30.71
CA THR A 370 -4.26 -19.95 -31.17
C THR A 370 -5.62 -20.33 -30.59
N GLU A 371 -6.17 -19.52 -29.68
CA GLU A 371 -7.51 -19.72 -29.13
C GLU A 371 -8.53 -18.78 -29.81
N PRO A 372 -9.73 -19.26 -30.19
CA PRO A 372 -10.80 -18.37 -30.63
C PRO A 372 -11.32 -17.54 -29.45
N GLY A 373 -11.64 -16.27 -29.71
CA GLY A 373 -12.19 -15.36 -28.71
C GLY A 373 -11.22 -15.03 -27.56
N ALA A 374 -9.91 -15.11 -27.78
CA ALA A 374 -8.90 -14.97 -26.73
C ALA A 374 -8.79 -13.57 -26.12
N PHE A 375 -9.38 -12.54 -26.76
CA PHE A 375 -9.26 -11.16 -26.33
C PHE A 375 -10.52 -10.68 -25.62
N SER A 376 -10.44 -10.52 -24.29
CA SER A 376 -11.49 -9.86 -23.53
C SER A 376 -11.44 -8.33 -23.69
N GLN A 377 -12.49 -7.63 -23.28
CA GLN A 377 -12.50 -6.16 -23.23
C GLN A 377 -11.39 -5.60 -22.33
N GLU A 378 -11.03 -6.32 -21.26
CA GLU A 378 -9.95 -5.92 -20.36
C GLU A 378 -8.58 -6.06 -21.03
N ASP A 379 -8.33 -7.18 -21.73
CA ASP A 379 -7.09 -7.40 -22.47
C ASP A 379 -6.87 -6.31 -23.54
N LEU A 380 -7.94 -5.91 -24.22
CA LEU A 380 -7.88 -4.86 -25.23
C LEU A 380 -7.53 -3.50 -24.65
N GLN A 381 -8.06 -3.16 -23.47
CA GLN A 381 -7.69 -1.91 -22.78
C GLN A 381 -6.21 -1.92 -22.40
N ILE A 382 -5.72 -3.06 -21.89
CA ILE A 382 -4.31 -3.24 -21.52
C ILE A 382 -3.40 -3.13 -22.75
N LEU A 383 -3.70 -3.87 -23.81
CA LEU A 383 -2.91 -3.88 -25.02
C LEU A 383 -2.95 -2.52 -25.74
N THR A 384 -4.09 -1.81 -25.72
CA THR A 384 -4.18 -0.43 -26.23
C THR A 384 -3.29 0.52 -25.43
N ALA A 385 -3.28 0.40 -24.09
CA ALA A 385 -2.39 1.21 -23.25
C ALA A 385 -0.91 0.92 -23.58
N LEU A 386 -0.55 -0.34 -23.83
CA LEU A 386 0.80 -0.71 -24.26
C LEU A 386 1.13 -0.17 -25.65
N ALA A 387 0.21 -0.26 -26.63
CA ALA A 387 0.38 0.33 -27.96
C ALA A 387 0.64 1.84 -27.90
N ASN A 388 -0.06 2.55 -27.01
CA ASN A 388 0.19 3.98 -26.77
C ASN A 388 1.59 4.23 -26.19
N GLN A 389 2.04 3.42 -25.23
CA GLN A 389 3.39 3.53 -24.67
C GLN A 389 4.48 3.25 -25.69
N VAL A 390 4.27 2.26 -26.56
CA VAL A 390 5.17 1.96 -27.69
C VAL A 390 5.25 3.15 -28.65
N SER A 391 4.13 3.80 -28.93
CA SER A 391 4.07 4.98 -29.79
C SER A 391 4.88 6.14 -29.21
N ILE A 392 4.77 6.38 -27.90
CA ILE A 392 5.53 7.40 -27.19
C ILE A 392 7.02 7.07 -27.19
N ALA A 393 7.39 5.83 -26.88
CA ALA A 393 8.78 5.39 -26.89
C ALA A 393 9.40 5.52 -28.27
N PHE A 394 8.69 5.11 -29.33
CA PHE A 394 9.13 5.27 -30.71
C PHE A 394 9.43 6.73 -31.06
N GLU A 395 8.51 7.65 -30.74
CA GLU A 395 8.70 9.07 -31.02
C GLU A 395 9.91 9.64 -30.28
N ASN A 396 10.09 9.26 -29.01
CA ASN A 396 11.25 9.68 -28.21
C ASN A 396 12.56 9.16 -28.81
N THR A 397 12.61 7.89 -29.18
CA THR A 397 13.80 7.27 -29.77
C THR A 397 14.12 7.85 -31.15
N ARG A 398 13.09 8.09 -31.98
CA ARG A 398 13.23 8.75 -33.28
C ARG A 398 13.79 10.16 -33.13
N LEU A 399 13.19 10.98 -32.26
CA LEU A 399 13.64 12.35 -32.02
C LEU A 399 15.08 12.40 -31.49
N LEU A 400 15.45 11.47 -30.62
CA LEU A 400 16.82 11.36 -30.11
C LEU A 400 17.81 11.02 -31.24
N SER A 401 17.45 10.09 -32.12
CA SER A 401 18.27 9.72 -33.28
C SER A 401 18.42 10.87 -34.26
N GLU A 402 17.32 11.57 -34.59
CA GLU A 402 17.34 12.76 -35.45
C GLU A 402 18.23 13.88 -34.86
N THR A 403 18.10 14.13 -33.55
CA THR A 403 18.93 15.14 -32.85
C THR A 403 20.41 14.77 -32.89
N ARG A 404 20.76 13.50 -32.68
CA ARG A 404 22.15 13.02 -32.76
C ARG A 404 22.71 13.14 -34.18
N ALA A 405 21.94 12.75 -35.19
CA ALA A 405 22.35 12.88 -36.59
C ALA A 405 22.57 14.35 -36.97
N ALA A 406 21.66 15.24 -36.55
CA ALA A 406 21.80 16.67 -36.78
C ALA A 406 23.04 17.26 -36.09
N LEU A 407 23.37 16.82 -34.86
CA LEU A 407 24.59 17.24 -34.17
C LEU A 407 25.86 16.82 -34.92
N VAL A 408 25.90 15.58 -35.44
CA VAL A 408 27.03 15.11 -36.25
C VAL A 408 27.17 15.95 -37.51
N GLN A 409 26.08 16.18 -38.23
CA GLN A 409 26.08 16.99 -39.45
C GLN A 409 26.54 18.44 -39.19
N VAL A 410 26.05 19.07 -38.12
CA VAL A 410 26.48 20.42 -37.73
C VAL A 410 27.97 20.45 -37.39
N GLN A 411 28.48 19.43 -36.69
CA GLN A 411 29.90 19.34 -36.36
C GLN A 411 30.78 19.18 -37.61
N GLU A 412 30.37 18.36 -38.57
CA GLU A 412 31.09 18.17 -39.84
C GLU A 412 31.18 19.47 -40.64
N VAL A 413 30.05 20.17 -40.81
CA VAL A 413 30.00 21.47 -41.50
C VAL A 413 30.87 22.50 -40.78
N TYR A 414 30.84 22.52 -39.45
CA TYR A 414 31.66 23.45 -38.67
C TYR A 414 33.16 23.16 -38.79
N ASN A 415 33.54 21.89 -38.80
CA ASN A 415 34.93 21.46 -38.97
C ASN A 415 35.46 21.82 -40.36
N GLU A 416 34.68 21.58 -41.42
CA GLU A 416 35.01 21.98 -42.78
C GLU A 416 35.16 23.50 -42.91
N PHE A 417 34.24 24.27 -42.31
CA PHE A 417 34.33 25.73 -42.24
C PHE A 417 35.62 26.19 -41.54
N THR A 418 35.92 25.62 -40.38
CA THR A 418 37.13 25.95 -39.60
C THR A 418 38.38 25.70 -40.43
N ARG A 419 38.50 24.52 -41.05
CA ARG A 419 39.65 24.17 -41.90
C ARG A 419 39.80 25.13 -43.08
N THR A 420 38.70 25.47 -43.74
CA THR A 420 38.69 26.37 -44.91
C THR A 420 39.14 27.78 -44.54
N GLU A 421 38.55 28.35 -43.48
CA GLU A 421 38.87 29.72 -43.05
C GLU A 421 40.31 29.82 -42.53
N TRP A 422 40.78 28.83 -41.79
CA TRP A 422 42.18 28.80 -41.32
C TRP A 422 43.18 28.60 -42.45
N THR A 423 42.87 27.74 -43.43
CA THR A 423 43.71 27.57 -44.62
C THR A 423 43.81 28.89 -45.37
N ARG A 424 42.69 29.57 -45.61
CA ARG A 424 42.66 30.90 -46.26
C ARG A 424 43.46 31.94 -45.48
N ALA A 425 43.28 32.01 -44.16
CA ALA A 425 43.97 32.98 -43.32
C ALA A 425 45.49 32.76 -43.33
N VAL A 426 45.95 31.50 -43.25
CA VAL A 426 47.37 31.16 -43.33
C VAL A 426 47.94 31.47 -44.71
N THR A 427 47.23 31.14 -45.80
CA THR A 427 47.68 31.46 -47.17
C THR A 427 47.83 32.97 -47.37
N GLN A 428 46.93 33.79 -46.83
CA GLN A 428 47.00 35.25 -46.94
C GLN A 428 48.05 35.90 -46.04
N ALA A 429 48.45 35.24 -44.95
CA ALA A 429 49.47 35.75 -44.06
C ALA A 429 50.90 35.62 -44.65
N GLU A 430 51.08 34.87 -45.75
CA GLU A 430 52.35 34.62 -46.44
C GLU A 430 53.48 34.06 -45.53
N GLN A 431 53.13 33.54 -44.35
CA GLN A 431 54.09 33.08 -43.33
C GLN A 431 53.69 31.70 -42.82
N ALA A 432 54.64 30.75 -42.78
CA ALA A 432 54.39 29.38 -42.33
C ALA A 432 54.36 29.24 -40.79
N GLY A 433 54.84 30.26 -40.07
CA GLY A 433 54.86 30.31 -38.60
C GLY A 433 56.08 31.04 -38.05
N PHE A 434 56.32 30.86 -36.75
CA PHE A 434 57.43 31.50 -36.04
C PHE A 434 58.23 30.48 -35.25
N ARG A 435 59.54 30.69 -35.15
CA ARG A 435 60.43 29.98 -34.24
C ARG A 435 61.01 30.96 -33.22
N TYR A 436 60.95 30.59 -31.95
CA TYR A 436 61.64 31.32 -30.89
C TYR A 436 62.92 30.58 -30.48
N ARG A 437 64.08 31.23 -30.58
CA ARG A 437 65.37 30.67 -30.15
C ARG A 437 66.22 31.73 -29.48
N ALA A 438 66.64 31.49 -28.24
CA ALA A 438 67.58 32.34 -27.49
C ALA A 438 67.22 33.85 -27.48
N GLY A 439 65.95 34.19 -27.24
CA GLY A 439 65.51 35.59 -27.18
C GLY A 439 65.13 36.22 -28.52
N ARG A 440 65.22 35.49 -29.64
CA ARG A 440 64.90 36.00 -30.97
C ARG A 440 63.73 35.23 -31.60
N ILE A 441 62.88 35.97 -32.30
CA ILE A 441 61.80 35.43 -33.14
C ILE A 441 62.30 35.38 -34.58
N GLU A 442 62.28 34.19 -35.16
CA GLU A 442 62.59 33.92 -36.57
C GLU A 442 61.29 33.57 -37.31
N LEU A 443 61.08 34.13 -38.49
CA LEU A 443 59.97 33.77 -39.37
C LEU A 443 60.29 32.44 -40.08
N LEU A 444 59.30 31.55 -40.17
CA LEU A 444 59.42 30.32 -40.95
C LEU A 444 59.00 30.57 -42.39
N GLU A 445 59.93 30.37 -43.31
CA GLU A 445 59.64 30.36 -44.76
C GLU A 445 58.85 29.12 -45.19
N ASN A 446 59.09 27.98 -44.52
CA ASN A 446 58.47 26.69 -44.85
C ASN A 446 57.97 25.97 -43.59
N ALA A 447 56.90 25.18 -43.75
CA ALA A 447 56.31 24.39 -42.69
C ALA A 447 57.28 23.31 -42.17
N LEU A 448 57.37 23.17 -40.84
CA LEU A 448 58.20 22.17 -40.21
C LEU A 448 57.62 20.77 -40.48
N SER A 449 58.39 19.90 -41.14
CA SER A 449 57.94 18.56 -41.58
C SER A 449 58.65 17.43 -40.85
N THR A 450 58.83 17.55 -39.53
CA THR A 450 59.45 16.48 -38.73
C THR A 450 58.44 15.34 -38.47
N PRO A 451 58.90 14.09 -38.26
CA PRO A 451 58.01 12.94 -38.02
C PRO A 451 57.00 13.16 -36.88
N GLU A 452 57.46 13.74 -35.77
CA GLU A 452 56.64 14.06 -34.60
C GLU A 452 55.56 15.10 -34.92
N VAL A 453 55.86 16.12 -35.72
CA VAL A 453 54.88 17.14 -36.15
C VAL A 453 53.84 16.51 -37.09
N LEU A 454 54.26 15.73 -38.09
CA LEU A 454 53.34 15.03 -39.00
C LEU A 454 52.46 14.01 -38.27
N SER A 455 52.98 13.37 -37.22
CA SER A 455 52.21 12.48 -36.35
C SER A 455 51.21 13.25 -35.51
N ALA A 456 51.60 14.39 -34.91
CA ALA A 456 50.71 15.22 -34.11
C ALA A 456 49.55 15.80 -34.95
N VAL A 457 49.82 16.23 -36.19
CA VAL A 457 48.77 16.71 -37.11
C VAL A 457 47.78 15.60 -37.48
N ARG A 458 48.28 14.40 -37.81
CA ARG A 458 47.42 13.28 -38.25
C ARG A 458 46.64 12.63 -37.11
N SER A 459 47.28 12.47 -35.95
CA SER A 459 46.68 11.81 -34.79
C SER A 459 45.79 12.73 -33.97
N GLY A 460 46.02 14.06 -34.03
CA GLY A 460 45.34 15.02 -33.16
C GLY A 460 45.76 14.96 -31.67
N HIS A 461 46.84 14.24 -31.36
CA HIS A 461 47.40 14.07 -30.02
C HIS A 461 48.86 14.52 -29.95
N ALA A 462 49.33 14.88 -28.75
CA ALA A 462 50.74 15.21 -28.53
C ALA A 462 51.64 14.03 -28.92
N THR A 463 52.66 14.29 -29.75
CA THR A 463 53.65 13.28 -30.16
C THR A 463 55.04 13.69 -29.69
N LEU A 464 55.79 12.72 -29.19
CA LEU A 464 57.18 12.86 -28.76
C LEU A 464 58.11 12.29 -29.83
N ASN A 465 59.28 12.90 -30.00
CA ASN A 465 60.34 12.30 -30.81
C ASN A 465 61.17 11.34 -29.93
N GLN A 466 61.19 10.03 -30.25
CA GLN A 466 62.10 9.08 -29.60
C GLN A 466 63.49 9.18 -30.24
N VAL A 467 64.50 9.44 -29.41
CA VAL A 467 65.90 9.55 -29.82
C VAL A 467 66.41 8.17 -30.22
N ASP A 468 66.22 7.80 -31.48
CA ASP A 468 66.84 6.60 -32.03
C ASP A 468 68.31 6.90 -32.30
N GLY A 469 69.21 6.12 -31.68
CA GLY A 469 70.61 6.46 -31.36
C GLY A 469 71.59 6.73 -32.51
N SER A 470 71.17 7.30 -33.64
CA SER A 470 72.02 7.55 -34.80
C SER A 470 72.10 9.00 -35.30
N LYS A 471 71.35 10.00 -34.80
CA LYS A 471 71.60 11.43 -35.14
C LYS A 471 71.23 12.42 -34.03
N VAL A 472 72.05 13.48 -33.96
CA VAL A 472 71.93 14.74 -33.20
C VAL A 472 70.51 15.36 -33.31
N ARG A 473 69.53 14.88 -32.54
CA ARG A 473 68.23 15.54 -32.38
C ARG A 473 67.92 15.69 -30.90
N ARG A 474 67.53 16.91 -30.51
CA ARG A 474 67.12 17.23 -29.15
C ARG A 474 65.75 16.64 -28.90
N ALA A 475 65.46 16.23 -27.66
CA ALA A 475 64.14 15.75 -27.28
C ALA A 475 63.09 16.84 -27.58
N ALA A 476 61.99 16.46 -28.23
CA ALA A 476 60.97 17.41 -28.67
C ALA A 476 59.57 16.86 -28.43
N VAL A 477 58.64 17.78 -28.14
CA VAL A 477 57.21 17.51 -28.05
C VAL A 477 56.49 18.36 -29.10
N ALA A 478 55.70 17.70 -29.93
CA ALA A 478 54.83 18.33 -30.91
C ALA A 478 53.38 18.20 -30.41
N VAL A 479 52.76 19.34 -30.10
CA VAL A 479 51.39 19.41 -29.59
C VAL A 479 50.49 20.07 -30.64
N PRO A 480 49.40 19.40 -31.07
CA PRO A 480 48.50 19.99 -32.05
C PRO A 480 47.73 21.16 -31.44
N VAL A 481 47.69 22.26 -32.17
CA VAL A 481 46.86 23.42 -31.84
C VAL A 481 45.48 23.15 -32.43
N LYS A 482 44.51 22.88 -31.55
CA LYS A 482 43.15 22.49 -31.96
C LYS A 482 42.14 23.58 -31.67
N LEU A 483 41.30 23.86 -32.65
CA LEU A 483 40.10 24.69 -32.47
C LEU A 483 38.87 23.79 -32.64
N ARG A 484 38.19 23.51 -31.52
CA ARG A 484 36.96 22.69 -31.50
C ARG A 484 37.11 21.33 -32.20
N GLY A 485 38.27 20.69 -32.03
CA GLY A 485 38.57 19.36 -32.56
C GLY A 485 39.38 19.35 -33.85
N GLU A 486 39.38 20.44 -34.63
CA GLU A 486 40.18 20.54 -35.85
C GLU A 486 41.59 21.07 -35.56
N VAL A 487 42.60 20.41 -36.13
CA VAL A 487 44.00 20.84 -36.02
C VAL A 487 44.25 21.99 -36.99
N ILE A 488 44.54 23.18 -36.45
CA ILE A 488 44.83 24.39 -37.22
C ILE A 488 46.33 24.72 -37.27
N GLY A 489 47.14 24.02 -36.48
CA GLY A 489 48.59 24.19 -36.43
C GLY A 489 49.25 23.24 -35.44
N VAL A 490 50.55 23.42 -35.21
CA VAL A 490 51.32 22.62 -34.24
C VAL A 490 52.26 23.52 -33.46
N LEU A 491 52.30 23.32 -32.15
CA LEU A 491 53.29 23.87 -31.25
C LEU A 491 54.41 22.83 -31.06
N HIS A 492 55.59 23.12 -31.59
CA HIS A 492 56.76 22.24 -31.49
C HIS A 492 57.76 22.82 -30.50
N VAL A 493 58.03 22.10 -29.41
CA VAL A 493 58.95 22.52 -28.35
C VAL A 493 60.14 21.58 -28.31
N GLU A 494 61.33 22.11 -28.56
CA GLU A 494 62.59 21.36 -28.45
C GLU A 494 63.30 21.68 -27.14
N ALA A 495 63.77 20.66 -26.44
CA ALA A 495 64.57 20.80 -25.24
C ALA A 495 65.91 21.50 -25.54
N ASN A 496 66.43 22.25 -24.58
CA ASN A 496 67.78 22.82 -24.68
C ASN A 496 68.86 21.75 -24.45
N GLU A 497 68.57 20.75 -23.63
CA GLU A 497 69.46 19.64 -23.31
C GLU A 497 69.07 18.38 -24.09
N SER A 498 70.08 17.68 -24.63
CA SER A 498 69.89 16.48 -25.44
C SER A 498 69.34 15.29 -24.63
N SER A 499 69.45 15.32 -23.30
CA SER A 499 69.04 14.27 -22.36
C SER A 499 67.70 14.52 -21.66
N LYS A 500 66.96 15.58 -22.03
CA LYS A 500 65.68 15.88 -21.38
C LYS A 500 64.63 14.81 -21.71
N GLU A 501 63.96 14.30 -20.68
CA GLU A 501 62.73 13.52 -20.81
C GLU A 501 61.52 14.38 -20.44
N TRP A 502 60.55 14.48 -21.35
CA TRP A 502 59.33 15.25 -21.14
C TRP A 502 58.41 14.54 -20.15
N GLN A 503 58.07 15.24 -19.07
CA GLN A 503 57.15 14.73 -18.05
C GLN A 503 55.68 14.99 -18.43
N ALA A 504 54.74 14.21 -17.89
CA ALA A 504 53.32 14.30 -18.24
C ALA A 504 52.68 15.66 -17.89
N ASP A 505 53.12 16.30 -16.81
CA ASP A 505 52.72 17.64 -16.39
C ASP A 505 53.27 18.73 -17.34
N GLU A 506 54.50 18.59 -17.82
CA GLU A 506 55.07 19.47 -18.84
C GLU A 506 54.30 19.37 -20.16
N ILE A 507 53.96 18.16 -20.61
CA ILE A 507 53.15 17.94 -21.81
C ILE A 507 51.77 18.59 -21.63
N SER A 508 51.12 18.36 -20.48
CA SER A 508 49.82 18.96 -20.15
C SER A 508 49.87 20.49 -20.15
N LEU A 509 50.98 21.09 -19.71
CA LEU A 509 51.19 22.52 -19.77
C LEU A 509 51.28 23.02 -21.22
N VAL A 510 52.05 22.34 -22.08
CA VAL A 510 52.16 22.70 -23.50
C VAL A 510 50.80 22.54 -24.21
N GLU A 511 50.02 21.53 -23.86
CA GLU A 511 48.63 21.35 -24.33
C GLU A 511 47.72 22.49 -23.91
N ALA A 512 47.73 22.88 -22.64
CA ALA A 512 46.94 24.02 -22.16
C ALA A 512 47.36 25.35 -22.83
N VAL A 513 48.65 25.52 -23.12
CA VAL A 513 49.17 26.68 -23.86
C VAL A 513 48.70 26.64 -25.32
N ALA A 514 48.77 25.48 -25.98
CA ALA A 514 48.30 25.30 -27.35
C ALA A 514 46.80 25.60 -27.47
N GLU A 515 45.98 25.17 -26.50
CA GLU A 515 44.53 25.45 -26.46
C GLU A 515 44.24 26.96 -26.31
N ARG A 516 44.93 27.64 -25.38
CA ARG A 516 44.80 29.09 -25.21
C ARG A 516 45.29 29.86 -26.43
N ALA A 517 46.37 29.40 -27.07
CA ALA A 517 46.89 29.98 -28.30
C ALA A 517 45.89 29.83 -29.44
N ALA A 518 45.25 28.66 -29.60
CA ALA A 518 44.21 28.45 -30.61
C ALA A 518 43.08 29.48 -30.48
N LEU A 519 42.56 29.68 -29.26
CA LEU A 519 41.51 30.65 -28.99
C LEU A 519 41.95 32.10 -29.27
N ALA A 520 43.15 32.47 -28.84
CA ALA A 520 43.69 33.80 -29.08
C ALA A 520 43.90 34.07 -30.57
N MET A 521 44.42 33.09 -31.32
CA MET A 521 44.61 33.20 -32.76
C MET A 521 43.26 33.29 -33.49
N GLU A 522 42.22 32.56 -33.07
CA GLU A 522 40.87 32.68 -33.64
C GLU A 522 40.28 34.07 -33.39
N ASN A 523 40.39 34.59 -32.17
CA ASN A 523 39.95 35.96 -31.87
C ASN A 523 40.69 37.00 -32.71
N ALA A 524 42.00 36.84 -32.88
CA ALA A 524 42.81 37.72 -33.71
C ALA A 524 42.37 37.65 -35.18
N ARG A 525 42.17 36.44 -35.72
CA ARG A 525 41.68 36.22 -37.10
C ARG A 525 40.32 36.87 -37.31
N LEU A 526 39.35 36.62 -36.42
CA LEU A 526 38.01 37.22 -36.48
C LEU A 526 38.06 38.75 -36.42
N PHE A 527 38.93 39.32 -35.59
CA PHE A 527 39.14 40.76 -35.51
C PHE A 527 39.73 41.33 -36.81
N GLN A 528 40.73 40.67 -37.40
CA GLN A 528 41.29 41.09 -38.69
C GLN A 528 40.24 41.01 -39.81
N ASP A 529 39.42 39.96 -39.85
CA ASP A 529 38.35 39.80 -40.83
C ASP A 529 37.26 40.86 -40.67
N ALA A 530 36.90 41.20 -39.43
CA ALA A 530 35.95 42.28 -39.15
C ALA A 530 36.50 43.64 -39.59
N ARG A 531 37.77 43.93 -39.27
CA ARG A 531 38.44 45.17 -39.68
C ARG A 531 38.55 45.28 -41.19
N ARG A 532 38.89 44.19 -41.89
CA ARG A 532 38.98 44.17 -43.36
C ARG A 532 37.62 44.40 -44.02
N ARG A 533 36.56 43.77 -43.50
CA ARG A 533 35.18 43.99 -43.96
C ARG A 533 34.76 45.46 -43.78
N ALA A 534 34.98 46.01 -42.59
CA ALA A 534 34.66 47.41 -42.30
C ALA A 534 35.44 48.38 -43.22
N ALA A 535 36.74 48.12 -43.44
CA ALA A 535 37.54 48.94 -44.36
C ALA A 535 37.02 48.89 -45.81
N LYS A 536 36.64 47.71 -46.30
CA LYS A 536 36.04 47.53 -47.63
C LYS A 536 34.72 48.30 -47.76
N GLU A 537 33.85 48.19 -46.76
CA GLU A 537 32.55 48.87 -46.77
C GLU A 537 32.70 50.39 -46.70
N GLN A 538 33.61 50.89 -45.87
CA GLN A 538 33.94 52.31 -45.79
C GLN A 538 34.48 52.85 -47.13
N LEU A 539 35.32 52.08 -47.83
CA LEU A 539 35.82 52.43 -49.16
C LEU A 539 34.68 52.53 -50.18
N ILE A 540 33.78 51.53 -50.23
CA ILE A 540 32.63 51.51 -51.14
C ILE A 540 31.67 52.67 -50.85
N SER A 541 31.34 52.90 -49.58
CA SER A 541 30.44 53.97 -49.14
C SER A 541 31.01 55.36 -49.49
N SER A 542 32.30 55.57 -49.22
CA SER A 542 33.00 56.82 -49.58
C SER A 542 33.03 57.08 -51.09
N ALA A 543 33.34 56.05 -51.89
CA ALA A 543 33.31 56.14 -53.35
C ALA A 543 31.90 56.48 -53.87
N SER A 544 30.87 55.77 -53.36
CA SER A 544 29.47 55.97 -53.75
C SER A 544 28.97 57.37 -53.39
N ALA A 545 29.34 57.88 -52.21
CA ALA A 545 28.97 59.23 -51.78
C ALA A 545 29.58 60.31 -52.70
N LYS A 546 30.85 60.16 -53.11
CA LYS A 546 31.50 61.08 -54.04
C LYS A 546 30.85 61.04 -55.42
N ILE A 547 30.60 59.84 -55.96
CA ILE A 547 29.91 59.64 -57.25
C ILE A 547 28.52 60.28 -57.20
N GLY A 548 27.76 60.04 -56.13
CA GLY A 548 26.41 60.59 -55.95
C GLY A 548 26.35 62.10 -55.72
N SER A 549 27.48 62.74 -55.39
CA SER A 549 27.57 64.20 -55.23
C SER A 549 27.88 64.97 -56.52
N ALA A 550 28.14 64.28 -57.64
CA ALA A 550 28.42 64.90 -58.92
C ALA A 550 27.13 65.31 -59.66
N PHE A 551 27.08 66.53 -60.21
CA PHE A 551 25.87 67.14 -60.79
C PHE A 551 25.80 67.18 -62.32
N SER A 552 26.66 66.42 -63.03
CA SER A 552 26.60 66.27 -64.49
C SER A 552 27.03 64.86 -64.90
N LEU A 553 26.53 64.38 -66.05
CA LEU A 553 26.88 63.06 -66.57
C LEU A 553 28.41 62.90 -66.73
N GLU A 554 29.08 63.92 -67.25
CA GLU A 554 30.53 63.94 -67.42
C GLU A 554 31.27 63.81 -66.07
N ASN A 555 30.88 64.61 -65.06
CA ASN A 555 31.50 64.56 -63.74
C ASN A 555 31.24 63.24 -63.01
N ILE A 556 30.06 62.63 -63.19
CA ILE A 556 29.73 61.31 -62.63
C ILE A 556 30.65 60.24 -63.22
N LEU A 557 30.82 60.22 -64.54
CA LEU A 557 31.68 59.23 -65.23
C LEU A 557 33.14 59.37 -64.81
N GLN A 558 33.66 60.61 -64.78
CA GLN A 558 35.03 60.88 -64.36
C GLN A 558 35.25 60.48 -62.89
N THR A 559 34.36 60.90 -61.99
CA THR A 559 34.44 60.54 -60.56
C THR A 559 34.34 59.04 -60.35
N THR A 560 33.52 58.35 -61.14
CA THR A 560 33.40 56.89 -61.08
C THR A 560 34.69 56.20 -61.53
N ALA A 561 35.31 56.66 -62.62
CA ALA A 561 36.58 56.14 -63.09
C ALA A 561 37.70 56.37 -62.06
N ASP A 562 37.83 57.59 -61.54
CA ASP A 562 38.84 57.96 -60.54
C ASP A 562 38.70 57.14 -59.24
N GLU A 563 37.46 56.96 -58.75
CA GLU A 563 37.23 56.17 -57.54
C GLU A 563 37.44 54.67 -57.76
N LEU A 564 37.10 54.13 -58.93
CA LEU A 564 37.36 52.72 -59.27
C LEU A 564 38.86 52.46 -59.42
N GLU A 565 39.61 53.34 -60.08
CA GLU A 565 41.06 53.24 -60.19
C GLU A 565 41.72 53.28 -58.80
N ARG A 566 41.28 54.21 -57.94
CA ARG A 566 41.79 54.36 -56.57
C ARG A 566 41.49 53.15 -55.68
N VAL A 567 40.32 52.53 -55.82
CA VAL A 567 39.89 51.38 -55.00
C VAL A 567 40.49 50.07 -55.50
N LEU A 568 40.62 49.88 -56.82
CA LEU A 568 41.09 48.64 -57.43
C LEU A 568 42.60 48.61 -57.70
N GLY A 569 43.28 49.75 -57.63
CA GLY A 569 44.73 49.87 -57.71
C GLY A 569 45.27 49.81 -59.13
N GLY A 570 45.16 50.90 -59.88
CA GLY A 570 45.79 51.05 -61.20
C GLY A 570 45.13 50.21 -62.30
N SER A 571 43.84 49.94 -62.16
CA SER A 571 43.04 49.22 -63.16
C SER A 571 42.60 50.17 -64.26
N GLU A 572 42.62 49.72 -65.52
CA GLU A 572 42.01 50.45 -66.64
C GLU A 572 40.47 50.41 -66.52
N VAL A 573 39.83 51.58 -66.48
CA VAL A 573 38.37 51.70 -66.35
C VAL A 573 37.80 52.25 -67.65
N LEU A 574 37.03 51.42 -68.37
CA LEU A 574 36.27 51.82 -69.56
C LEU A 574 34.79 51.96 -69.22
N ILE A 575 34.21 53.14 -69.48
CA ILE A 575 32.77 53.38 -69.38
C ILE A 575 32.23 53.78 -70.75
N GLN A 576 31.31 52.99 -71.32
CA GLN A 576 30.75 53.22 -72.65
C GLN A 576 29.22 53.21 -72.62
N PHE A 577 28.60 54.19 -73.30
CA PHE A 577 27.16 54.19 -73.54
C PHE A 577 26.83 53.34 -74.77
N GLN A 578 25.78 52.52 -74.65
CA GLN A 578 25.25 51.76 -75.77
C GLN A 578 24.41 52.69 -76.66
N ARG A 579 24.83 52.90 -77.92
CA ARG A 579 23.98 53.56 -78.92
C ARG A 579 23.02 52.52 -79.49
N TYR A 580 21.72 52.65 -79.22
CA TYR A 580 20.71 51.93 -79.99
C TYR A 580 20.64 52.55 -81.39
N THR A 581 21.19 51.86 -82.38
CA THR A 581 20.82 52.06 -83.78
C THR A 581 19.47 51.41 -83.99
N SER A 582 18.46 52.20 -84.32
CA SER A 582 17.12 51.72 -84.68
C SER A 582 17.13 51.05 -86.07
N GLU A 583 17.67 49.84 -86.15
CA GLU A 583 17.47 48.90 -87.26
C GLU A 583 17.48 47.44 -86.73
N GLU A 584 16.39 47.06 -86.08
CA GLU A 584 15.71 45.75 -86.14
C GLU A 584 14.20 46.04 -86.07
#